data_AF-A0A962YAB2-F1
#
_entry.id   AF-A0A962YAB2-F1
#
_cell.length_a   1.000
_cell.length_b   1.000
_cell.length_c   1.000
_cell.angle_alpha   90.00
_cell.angle_beta   90.00
_cell.angle_gamma   90.00
#
_symmetry.space_group_name_H-M   'P 1'
#
loop_
_entity.id
_entity.type
_entity.pdbx_description
1 polymer ?
#
loop_
_entity_poly.entity_id
_entity_poly.type
_entity_poly.pdbx_seq_one_letter_code
_entity_poly.pdbx_strand_id
1 'polypeptide(L)'
;MSKAVANTILEGFDKHYRLFREISAHAHKHFLQADWEAAKQAAISRIQMYDQRVEEAVRAVLERFPDAAKDEELWRQIKPIYIGLLYNHKQPELAETFY
;
A
#
# COMPACT_ATOMS: atom_id res chain seq x y z
N MET A 1 10.15 16.26 -9.15
CA MET A 1 9.00 15.39 -9.51
C MET A 1 9.18 13.98 -8.98
N SER A 2 10.26 13.27 -9.33
CA SER A 2 10.50 11.85 -8.98
C SER A 2 10.37 11.53 -7.48
N LYS A 3 10.91 12.39 -6.60
CA LYS A 3 10.75 12.24 -5.13
C LYS A 3 9.30 12.38 -4.64
N ALA A 4 8.51 13.24 -5.26
CA ALA A 4 7.11 13.44 -4.88
C ALA A 4 6.25 12.24 -5.32
N VAL A 5 6.56 11.64 -6.47
CA VAL A 5 5.94 10.38 -6.91
C VAL A 5 6.31 9.24 -5.96
N ALA A 6 7.60 9.07 -5.64
CA ALA A 6 8.06 8.06 -4.68
C ALA A 6 7.36 8.17 -3.31
N ASN A 7 7.25 9.39 -2.77
CA ASN A 7 6.51 9.62 -1.53
C ASN A 7 5.02 9.26 -1.66
N THR A 8 4.38 9.58 -2.78
CA THR A 8 2.95 9.27 -3.00
C THR A 8 2.72 7.75 -3.07
N ILE A 9 3.64 7.00 -3.67
CA ILE A 9 3.59 5.52 -3.67
C ILE A 9 3.73 4.99 -2.25
N LEU A 10 4.70 5.50 -1.48
CA LEU A 10 4.94 5.07 -0.10
C LEU A 10 3.75 5.40 0.82
N GLU A 11 3.11 6.56 0.65
CA GLU A 11 1.87 6.92 1.34
C GLU A 11 0.74 5.90 1.05
N GLY A 12 0.65 5.43 -0.19
CA GLY A 12 -0.29 4.38 -0.60
C GLY A 12 -0.03 3.06 0.13
N PHE A 13 1.24 2.64 0.21
CA PHE A 13 1.64 1.45 0.96
C PHE A 13 1.37 1.59 2.46
N ASP A 14 1.74 2.72 3.07
CA ASP A 14 1.53 2.98 4.50
C ASP A 14 0.05 2.95 4.87
N LYS A 15 -0.80 3.49 3.98
CA LYS A 15 -2.25 3.39 4.11
C LYS A 15 -2.71 1.93 4.05
N HIS A 16 -2.25 1.15 3.07
CA HIS A 16 -2.57 -0.27 2.97
C HIS A 16 -2.20 -1.01 4.26
N TYR A 17 -0.96 -0.84 4.71
CA TYR A 17 -0.43 -1.55 5.86
C TYR A 17 -1.18 -1.19 7.16
N ARG A 18 -1.48 0.11 7.35
CA ARG A 18 -2.28 0.56 8.50
C ARG A 18 -3.66 -0.09 8.52
N LEU A 19 -4.40 -0.05 7.42
CA LEU A 19 -5.73 -0.66 7.33
C LEU A 19 -5.68 -2.18 7.51
N PHE A 20 -4.68 -2.84 6.94
CA PHE A 20 -4.50 -4.30 7.10
C PHE A 20 -4.30 -4.67 8.57
N ARG A 21 -3.52 -3.88 9.32
CA ARG A 21 -3.34 -4.08 10.77
C ARG A 21 -4.61 -3.79 11.55
N GLU A 22 -5.35 -2.73 11.21
CA GLU A 22 -6.62 -2.39 11.87
C GLU A 22 -7.63 -3.55 11.76
N ILE A 23 -7.79 -4.16 10.58
CA ILE A 23 -8.68 -5.33 10.41
C ILE A 23 -8.13 -6.53 11.18
N SER A 24 -6.82 -6.79 11.08
CA SER A 24 -6.20 -7.95 11.73
C SER A 24 -6.26 -7.87 13.26
N ALA A 25 -6.29 -6.68 13.84
CA ALA A 25 -6.42 -6.48 15.30
C ALA A 25 -7.74 -7.02 15.88
N HIS A 26 -8.79 -7.13 15.06
CA HIS A 26 -10.10 -7.62 15.49
C HIS A 26 -10.20 -9.15 15.55
N ALA A 27 -9.22 -9.88 14.99
CA ALA A 27 -9.26 -11.34 14.89
C ALA A 27 -9.43 -12.02 16.27
N HIS A 28 -8.70 -11.53 17.29
CA HIS A 28 -8.79 -12.08 18.65
C HIS A 28 -10.20 -11.91 19.24
N LYS A 29 -10.83 -10.74 19.01
CA LYS A 29 -12.19 -10.47 19.48
C LYS A 29 -13.20 -11.41 18.81
N HIS A 30 -13.14 -11.57 17.50
CA HIS A 30 -14.05 -12.48 16.78
C HIS A 30 -13.92 -13.93 17.28
N PHE A 31 -12.68 -14.37 17.54
CA PHE A 31 -12.43 -15.70 18.11
C PHE A 31 -13.07 -15.87 19.49
N LEU A 32 -12.84 -14.93 20.42
CA LEU A 32 -13.41 -14.99 21.77
C LEU A 32 -14.95 -14.95 21.78
N GLN A 33 -15.55 -14.29 20.79
CA GLN A 33 -17.00 -14.17 20.65
C GLN A 33 -17.62 -15.33 19.84
N ALA A 34 -16.82 -16.27 19.34
CA ALA A 34 -17.24 -17.29 18.37
C ALA A 34 -17.96 -16.72 17.14
N ASP A 35 -17.59 -15.50 16.74
CA ASP A 35 -18.16 -14.78 15.59
C ASP A 35 -17.45 -15.19 14.30
N TRP A 36 -17.77 -16.41 13.84
CA TRP A 36 -17.12 -17.03 12.68
C TRP A 36 -17.44 -16.32 11.37
N GLU A 37 -18.64 -15.76 11.26
CA GLU A 37 -19.04 -15.02 10.06
C GLU A 37 -18.23 -13.73 9.92
N ALA A 38 -18.10 -12.94 10.99
CA ALA A 38 -17.27 -11.75 10.93
C ALA A 38 -15.78 -12.07 10.71
N ALA A 39 -15.26 -13.15 11.31
CA ALA A 39 -13.89 -13.60 11.05
C ALA A 39 -13.67 -13.97 9.56
N LYS A 40 -14.64 -14.65 8.94
CA LYS A 40 -14.61 -15.01 7.51
C LYS A 40 -14.69 -13.76 6.64
N GLN A 41 -15.62 -12.84 6.91
CA GLN A 41 -15.74 -11.59 6.16
C GLN A 41 -14.47 -10.74 6.25
N ALA A 42 -13.86 -10.61 7.44
CA ALA A 42 -12.59 -9.92 7.62
C ALA A 42 -11.45 -10.57 6.82
N ALA A 43 -11.41 -11.90 6.72
CA ALA A 43 -10.45 -12.59 5.88
C ALA A 43 -10.64 -12.29 4.39
N ILE A 44 -11.88 -12.33 3.89
CA ILE A 44 -12.21 -12.00 2.50
C ILE A 44 -11.83 -10.55 2.18
N SER A 45 -12.18 -9.59 3.06
CA SER A 45 -11.83 -8.19 2.86
C SER A 45 -10.32 -7.98 2.76
N ARG A 46 -9.53 -8.66 3.59
CA ARG A 46 -8.06 -8.54 3.54
C ARG A 46 -7.46 -9.03 2.22
N ILE A 47 -8.04 -10.03 1.56
CA ILE A 47 -7.58 -10.51 0.24
C ILE A 47 -7.76 -9.40 -0.82
N GLN A 48 -8.91 -8.74 -0.83
CA GLN A 48 -9.22 -7.70 -1.83
C GLN A 48 -8.53 -6.36 -1.57
N MET A 49 -8.03 -6.13 -0.35
CA MET A 49 -7.45 -4.85 0.05
C MET A 49 -6.15 -4.50 -0.67
N TYR A 50 -5.36 -5.48 -1.11
CA TYR A 50 -4.10 -5.18 -1.77
C TYR A 50 -4.34 -4.47 -3.10
N ASP A 51 -5.11 -5.11 -3.99
CA ASP A 51 -5.44 -4.58 -5.31
C ASP A 51 -6.12 -3.20 -5.22
N GLN A 52 -7.08 -3.04 -4.30
CA GLN A 52 -7.75 -1.75 -4.08
C GLN A 52 -6.79 -0.64 -3.67
N ARG A 53 -5.76 -0.96 -2.88
CA ARG A 53 -4.78 0.04 -2.43
C ARG A 53 -3.77 0.37 -3.51
N VAL A 54 -3.37 -0.61 -4.33
CA VAL A 54 -2.54 -0.39 -5.52
C VAL A 54 -3.28 0.52 -6.51
N GLU A 55 -4.53 0.20 -6.86
CA GLU A 55 -5.34 1.03 -7.76
C GLU A 55 -5.51 2.46 -7.25
N GLU A 56 -5.74 2.61 -5.94
CA GLU A 56 -5.85 3.92 -5.30
C GLU A 56 -4.55 4.71 -5.39
N ALA A 57 -3.40 4.08 -5.12
CA ALA A 57 -2.09 4.70 -5.20
C ALA A 57 -1.74 5.10 -6.65
N VAL A 58 -2.02 4.22 -7.62
CA VAL A 58 -1.84 4.52 -9.05
C VAL A 58 -2.69 5.73 -9.45
N ARG A 59 -3.97 5.76 -9.07
CA ARG A 59 -4.84 6.91 -9.35
C ARG A 59 -4.29 8.19 -8.74
N ALA A 60 -3.86 8.15 -7.47
CA ALA A 60 -3.29 9.31 -6.80
C ALA A 60 -2.01 9.82 -7.48
N VAL A 61 -1.16 8.92 -7.96
CA VAL A 61 0.04 9.28 -8.73
C VAL A 61 -0.36 9.94 -10.05
N LEU A 62 -1.29 9.36 -10.80
CA LEU A 62 -1.68 9.86 -12.13
C LEU A 62 -2.44 11.19 -12.06
N GLU A 63 -3.27 11.40 -11.03
CA GLU A 63 -3.97 12.67 -10.80
C GLU A 63 -3.00 13.81 -10.43
N ARG A 64 -1.98 13.52 -9.61
CA ARG A 64 -0.99 14.52 -9.17
C ARG A 64 0.14 14.73 -10.17
N PHE A 65 0.50 13.69 -10.93
CA PHE A 65 1.64 13.66 -11.83
C PHE A 65 1.27 12.99 -13.17
N PRO A 66 0.47 13.63 -14.03
CA PRO A 66 -0.03 13.01 -15.27
C PRO A 66 1.07 12.52 -16.23
N ASP A 67 2.25 13.15 -16.20
CA ASP A 67 3.39 12.78 -17.02
C ASP A 67 4.03 11.44 -16.58
N ALA A 68 3.77 10.98 -15.35
CA ALA A 68 4.22 9.68 -14.88
C ALA A 68 3.64 8.52 -15.70
N ALA A 69 2.51 8.68 -16.37
CA ALA A 69 1.98 7.66 -17.28
C ALA A 69 2.77 7.52 -18.59
N LYS A 70 3.54 8.54 -18.96
CA LYS A 70 4.09 8.69 -20.32
C LYS A 70 5.62 8.60 -20.37
N ASP A 71 6.28 8.79 -19.24
CA ASP A 71 7.73 8.90 -19.16
C ASP A 71 8.34 7.70 -18.45
N GLU A 72 8.88 6.75 -19.22
CA GLU A 72 9.58 5.59 -18.68
C GLU A 72 10.93 5.96 -18.01
N GLU A 73 11.61 7.00 -18.50
CA GLU A 73 12.87 7.48 -17.92
C GLU A 73 12.63 8.05 -16.52
N LEU A 74 11.49 8.70 -16.31
CA LEU A 74 11.07 9.13 -14.98
C LEU A 74 11.01 7.96 -13.98
N TRP A 75 10.46 6.80 -14.38
CA TRP A 75 10.35 5.63 -13.50
C TRP A 75 11.71 5.04 -13.12
N ARG A 76 12.70 5.10 -14.02
CA ARG A 76 14.09 4.73 -13.71
C ARG A 76 14.69 5.61 -12.63
N GLN A 77 14.32 6.88 -12.57
CA GLN A 77 14.77 7.83 -11.54
C GLN A 77 13.98 7.71 -10.24
N ILE A 78 12.68 7.37 -10.30
CA ILE A 78 11.84 7.20 -9.11
C ILE A 78 12.32 6.00 -8.28
N LYS A 79 12.63 4.86 -8.91
CA LYS A 79 12.96 3.62 -8.19
C LYS A 79 14.10 3.76 -7.17
N PRO A 80 15.29 4.29 -7.50
CA PRO A 80 16.36 4.44 -6.50
C PRO A 80 15.98 5.43 -5.38
N ILE A 81 15.18 6.46 -5.67
CA ILE A 81 14.68 7.38 -4.63
C ILE A 81 13.72 6.64 -3.70
N TYR A 82 12.80 5.84 -4.25
CA TYR A 82 11.87 5.03 -3.47
C TYR A 82 12.60 4.07 -2.55
N ILE A 83 13.56 3.30 -3.06
CA ILE A 83 14.41 2.40 -2.26
C ILE A 83 15.14 3.18 -1.15
N GLY A 84 15.63 4.38 -1.43
CA GLY A 84 16.23 5.26 -0.43
C GLY A 84 15.28 5.64 0.72
N LEU A 85 13.99 5.83 0.45
CA LEU A 85 12.98 6.09 1.49
C LEU A 85 12.77 4.88 2.41
N LEU A 86 12.99 3.67 1.89
CA LEU A 86 12.76 2.43 2.64
C LEU A 86 13.84 2.14 3.69
N TYR A 87 14.97 2.86 3.68
CA TYR A 87 16.10 2.61 4.60
C TYR A 87 15.71 2.58 6.08
N ASN A 88 14.79 3.48 6.50
CA ASN A 88 14.27 3.52 7.87
C ASN A 88 12.82 3.01 7.98
N HIS A 89 12.28 2.45 6.90
CA HIS A 89 10.92 1.94 6.90
C HIS A 89 10.86 0.62 7.68
N LYS A 90 9.80 0.41 8.47
CA LYS A 90 9.68 -0.79 9.33
C LYS A 90 9.28 -2.04 8.55
N GLN A 91 8.79 -1.88 7.33
CA GLN A 91 8.37 -2.95 6.43
C GLN A 91 8.89 -2.68 5.01
N PRO A 92 10.22 -2.70 4.79
CA PRO A 92 10.80 -2.33 3.51
C PRO A 92 10.48 -3.33 2.41
N GLU A 93 10.53 -4.64 2.70
CA GLU A 93 10.26 -5.71 1.72
C GLU A 93 8.83 -5.63 1.16
N LEU A 94 7.84 -5.41 2.04
CA LEU A 94 6.44 -5.26 1.63
C LEU A 94 6.21 -3.97 0.83
N ALA A 95 6.86 -2.88 1.24
CA ALA A 95 6.80 -1.62 0.52
C ALA A 95 7.43 -1.74 -0.88
N GLU A 96 8.49 -2.54 -1.03
CA GLU A 96 9.11 -2.83 -2.32
C GLU A 96 8.19 -3.64 -3.23
N THR A 97 7.46 -4.63 -2.71
CA THR A 97 6.48 -5.39 -3.52
C THR A 97 5.27 -4.56 -3.95
N PHE A 98 4.99 -3.47 -3.24
CA PHE A 98 3.91 -2.53 -3.56
C PHE A 98 4.28 -1.55 -4.67
N TYR A 99 5.58 -1.31 -4.90
CA TYR A 99 6.10 -0.45 -5.95
C TYR A 99 6.02 -1.10 -7.33
#